data_AF-A0AAD3NW74-F1
#
_entry.id   AF-A0AAD3NW74-F1
#
_cell.length_a   1.000
_cell.length_b   1.000
_cell.length_c   1.000
_cell.angle_alpha   90.00
_cell.angle_beta   90.00
_cell.angle_gamma   90.00
#
_symmetry.space_group_name_H-M   'P 1'
#
loop_
_entity.id
_entity.type
_entity.pdbx_description
1 polymer ?
#
loop_
_entity_poly.entity_id
_entity_poly.type
_entity_poly.pdbx_seq_one_letter_code
_entity_poly.pdbx_strand_id
1 'polypeptide(L)'
;MKALAALAGALALLSGAALADGGITVKLPDVSNLSENEAKSLIAELANVNVITSNCADYSITDGEWTLITGTGDLLAAQLGLDASAYDKTYYGPAFKLLDDPAACDRIGPTAKPLIQRLIGMGGGTTPLTQSQ
;
A
#
# COMPACT_ATOMS: atom_id res chain seq x y z
N MET A 1 15.25 38.81 -54.52
CA MET A 1 16.02 38.51 -53.28
C MET A 1 15.23 39.14 -52.13
N LYS A 2 14.67 38.45 -51.13
CA LYS A 2 14.80 37.09 -50.61
C LYS A 2 13.44 36.69 -50.00
N ALA A 3 13.02 35.45 -50.25
CA ALA A 3 11.90 34.82 -49.55
C ALA A 3 12.31 34.52 -48.09
N LEU A 4 11.41 34.76 -47.13
CA LEU A 4 11.55 34.25 -45.76
C LEU A 4 10.58 33.08 -45.61
N ALA A 5 11.18 31.89 -45.58
CA ALA A 5 10.51 30.61 -45.43
C ALA A 5 9.98 30.45 -44.00
N ALA A 6 8.75 29.97 -43.89
CA ALA A 6 8.20 29.42 -42.67
C ALA A 6 8.94 28.10 -42.33
N LEU A 7 9.48 27.99 -41.12
CA LEU A 7 9.89 26.70 -40.55
C LEU A 7 9.02 26.41 -39.33
N ALA A 8 7.98 25.62 -39.55
CA ALA A 8 7.34 24.84 -38.51
C ALA A 8 8.20 23.59 -38.27
N GLY A 9 8.93 23.57 -37.16
CA GLY A 9 9.69 22.40 -36.71
C GLY A 9 9.02 21.82 -35.46
N ALA A 10 8.26 20.74 -35.64
CA ALA A 10 7.61 20.01 -34.57
C ALA A 10 8.65 19.46 -33.58
N LEU A 11 8.59 19.88 -32.31
CA LEU A 11 9.24 19.16 -31.22
C LEU A 11 8.49 17.85 -31.01
N ALA A 12 9.05 16.75 -31.54
CA ALA A 12 8.66 15.43 -31.12
C ALA A 12 9.07 15.24 -29.66
N LEU A 13 8.11 15.42 -28.74
CA LEU A 13 8.23 14.96 -27.37
C LEU A 13 8.33 13.44 -27.42
N LEU A 14 9.56 12.92 -27.31
CA LEU A 14 9.81 11.53 -26.96
C LEU A 14 9.33 11.36 -25.51
N SER A 15 8.04 11.09 -25.35
CA SER A 15 7.45 10.60 -24.11
C SER A 15 8.04 9.21 -23.86
N GLY A 16 9.22 9.15 -23.24
CA GLY A 16 9.72 7.92 -22.65
C GLY A 16 8.66 7.46 -21.66
N ALA A 17 8.14 6.25 -21.84
CA ALA A 17 7.31 5.61 -20.84
C ALA A 17 8.18 5.46 -19.58
N ALA A 18 7.97 6.34 -18.60
CA ALA A 18 8.50 6.12 -17.27
C ALA A 18 7.72 4.92 -16.71
N LEU A 19 8.30 3.73 -16.84
CA LEU A 19 7.84 2.56 -16.09
C LEU A 19 8.05 2.89 -14.62
N ALA A 20 6.98 3.22 -13.90
CA ALA A 20 6.95 3.38 -12.46
C ALA A 20 7.10 2.03 -11.72
N ASP A 21 7.84 1.08 -12.29
CA ASP A 21 8.04 -0.28 -11.78
C ASP A 21 9.07 -0.36 -10.63
N GLY A 22 9.49 0.80 -10.10
CA GLY A 22 10.45 0.91 -9.00
C GLY A 22 9.89 0.62 -7.60
N GLY A 23 8.65 0.11 -7.51
CA GLY A 23 8.05 -0.24 -6.23
C GLY A 23 8.79 -1.41 -5.55
N ILE A 24 9.02 -1.30 -4.24
CA ILE A 24 9.49 -2.44 -3.44
C ILE A 24 8.40 -3.50 -3.47
N THR A 25 8.77 -4.72 -3.90
CA THR A 25 7.90 -5.90 -3.84
C THR A 25 8.39 -6.82 -2.75
N VAL A 26 7.46 -7.45 -2.04
CA VAL A 26 7.78 -8.47 -1.03
C VAL A 26 6.90 -9.69 -1.25
N LYS A 27 7.27 -10.82 -0.64
CA LYS A 27 6.39 -11.98 -0.63
C LYS A 27 5.15 -11.67 0.21
N LEU A 28 3.96 -11.76 -0.39
CA LEU A 28 2.69 -11.60 0.32
C LEU A 28 2.23 -12.94 0.93
N PRO A 29 1.49 -12.92 2.04
CA PRO A 29 0.91 -14.12 2.64
C PRO A 29 -0.20 -14.70 1.77
N ASP A 30 -0.49 -16.00 1.96
CA ASP A 30 -1.69 -16.61 1.39
C ASP A 30 -2.89 -16.34 2.31
N VAL A 31 -3.87 -15.59 1.81
CA VAL A 31 -5.11 -15.24 2.53
C VAL A 31 -6.33 -16.03 2.04
N SER A 32 -6.17 -16.88 1.02
CA SER A 32 -7.28 -17.56 0.35
C SER A 32 -8.09 -18.49 1.26
N ASN A 33 -7.48 -18.97 2.35
CA ASN A 33 -8.11 -19.85 3.32
C ASN A 33 -8.86 -19.12 4.44
N LEU A 34 -8.80 -17.79 4.50
CA LEU A 34 -9.54 -17.01 5.49
C LEU A 34 -11.04 -17.02 5.18
N SER A 35 -11.87 -17.21 6.21
CA SER A 35 -13.29 -16.92 6.10
C SER A 35 -13.53 -15.43 5.83
N GLU A 36 -14.71 -15.10 5.30
CA GLU A 36 -15.09 -13.71 5.01
C GLU A 36 -14.97 -12.81 6.26
N ASN A 37 -15.34 -13.31 7.44
CA ASN A 37 -15.24 -12.57 8.69
C ASN A 37 -13.79 -12.34 9.11
N GLU A 38 -12.92 -13.34 8.96
CA GLU A 38 -11.49 -13.20 9.24
C GLU A 38 -10.83 -12.21 8.28
N ALA A 39 -11.20 -12.28 6.99
CA ALA A 39 -10.70 -11.36 5.97
C ALA A 39 -11.13 -9.90 6.28
N LYS A 40 -12.41 -9.68 6.63
CA LYS A 40 -12.93 -8.36 7.04
C LYS A 40 -12.26 -7.83 8.30
N SER A 41 -12.00 -8.70 9.29
CA SER A 41 -11.30 -8.29 10.50
C SER A 41 -9.85 -7.91 10.21
N LEU A 42 -9.14 -8.72 9.41
CA LEU A 42 -7.73 -8.50 9.10
C LEU A 42 -7.54 -7.25 8.24
N ILE A 43 -8.35 -7.02 7.21
CA ILE A 43 -8.22 -5.84 6.35
C ILE A 43 -8.50 -4.53 7.12
N ALA A 44 -9.42 -4.55 8.10
CA ALA A 44 -9.64 -3.41 8.99
C ALA A 44 -8.43 -3.15 9.91
N GLU A 45 -7.85 -4.20 10.47
CA GLU A 45 -6.63 -4.11 11.29
C GLU A 45 -5.45 -3.52 10.48
N LEU A 46 -5.25 -4.00 9.25
CA LEU A 46 -4.22 -3.53 8.33
C LEU A 46 -4.40 -2.06 7.96
N ALA A 47 -5.63 -1.63 7.63
CA ALA A 47 -5.90 -0.23 7.30
C ALA A 47 -5.60 0.70 8.49
N ASN A 48 -6.04 0.32 9.69
CA ASN A 48 -5.78 1.09 10.91
C ASN A 48 -4.28 1.19 11.20
N VAL A 49 -3.56 0.07 11.14
CA VAL A 49 -2.11 0.07 11.37
C VAL A 49 -1.39 0.87 10.30
N ASN A 50 -1.70 0.70 9.02
CA ASN A 50 -1.07 1.45 7.93
C ASN A 50 -1.20 2.97 8.13
N VAL A 51 -2.42 3.45 8.42
CA VAL A 51 -2.64 4.88 8.66
C VAL A 51 -1.81 5.35 9.86
N ILE A 52 -1.80 4.61 10.96
CA ILE A 52 -1.08 5.00 12.17
C ILE A 52 0.43 5.01 11.95
N THR A 53 1.02 3.94 11.38
CA THR A 53 2.46 3.85 11.15
C THR A 53 2.95 4.83 10.08
N SER A 54 2.07 5.27 9.18
CA SER A 54 2.40 6.30 8.16
C SER A 54 2.33 7.74 8.69
N ASN A 55 1.69 7.97 9.84
CA ASN A 55 1.44 9.33 10.37
C ASN A 55 2.00 9.57 11.78
N CYS A 56 2.35 8.52 12.53
CA CYS A 56 2.90 8.60 13.88
C CYS A 56 4.39 8.20 13.87
N ALA A 57 5.30 9.17 13.98
CA ALA A 57 6.75 8.97 13.78
C ALA A 57 7.39 7.92 14.73
N ASP A 58 6.91 7.85 15.98
CA ASP A 58 7.41 6.90 16.99
C ASP A 58 7.12 5.43 16.66
N TYR A 59 6.23 5.18 15.68
CA TYR A 59 5.79 3.85 15.26
C TYR A 59 6.06 3.59 13.77
N SER A 60 7.08 4.25 13.21
CA SER A 60 7.52 4.00 11.84
C SER A 60 7.92 2.54 11.59
N ILE A 61 7.63 2.07 10.38
CA ILE A 61 7.97 0.73 9.89
C ILE A 61 8.84 0.85 8.63
N THR A 62 9.55 -0.22 8.28
CA THR A 62 10.35 -0.27 7.06
C THR A 62 9.47 -0.31 5.80
N ASP A 63 10.01 0.10 4.65
CA ASP A 63 9.29 0.05 3.38
C ASP A 63 8.80 -1.36 3.03
N GLY A 64 9.59 -2.40 3.34
CA GLY A 64 9.18 -3.78 3.11
C GLY A 64 8.07 -4.27 4.04
N GLU A 65 8.04 -3.79 5.29
CA GLU A 65 6.91 -4.03 6.21
C GLU A 65 5.66 -3.29 5.76
N TRP A 66 5.81 -2.06 5.27
CA TRP A 66 4.72 -1.28 4.71
C TRP A 66 4.15 -1.97 3.46
N THR A 67 4.99 -2.42 2.52
CA THR A 67 4.56 -3.18 1.33
C THR A 67 3.85 -4.47 1.72
N LEU A 68 4.33 -5.18 2.76
CA LEU A 68 3.67 -6.37 3.26
C LEU A 68 2.25 -6.06 3.76
N ILE A 69 2.07 -4.98 4.53
CA ILE A 69 0.77 -4.55 5.06
C ILE A 69 -0.18 -4.14 3.93
N THR A 70 0.26 -3.23 3.05
CA THR A 70 -0.60 -2.68 1.99
C THR A 70 -0.94 -3.73 0.94
N GLY A 71 0.04 -4.50 0.47
CA GLY A 71 -0.18 -5.58 -0.48
C GLY A 71 -1.07 -6.69 0.07
N THR A 72 -0.96 -7.03 1.36
CA THR A 72 -1.91 -7.97 1.98
C THR A 72 -3.32 -7.40 2.03
N GLY A 73 -3.45 -6.10 2.33
CA GLY A 73 -4.74 -5.40 2.28
C GLY A 73 -5.38 -5.48 0.90
N ASP A 74 -4.61 -5.32 -0.16
CA ASP A 74 -5.09 -5.42 -1.55
C ASP A 74 -5.56 -6.84 -1.90
N LEU A 75 -4.84 -7.88 -1.45
CA LEU A 75 -5.29 -9.28 -1.61
C LEU A 75 -6.64 -9.53 -0.92
N LEU A 76 -6.81 -9.00 0.29
CA LEU A 76 -8.06 -9.12 1.04
C LEU A 76 -9.19 -8.32 0.40
N ALA A 77 -8.92 -7.12 -0.11
CA ALA A 77 -9.91 -6.31 -0.83
C ALA A 77 -10.41 -7.07 -2.07
N ALA A 78 -9.50 -7.65 -2.84
CA ALA A 78 -9.83 -8.48 -3.99
C ALA A 78 -10.65 -9.72 -3.59
N GLN A 79 -10.25 -10.43 -2.53
CA GLN A 79 -10.98 -11.59 -2.00
C GLN A 79 -12.41 -11.22 -1.55
N LEU A 80 -12.60 -10.03 -1.00
CA LEU A 80 -13.89 -9.52 -0.55
C LEU A 80 -14.72 -8.88 -1.69
N GLY A 81 -14.21 -8.86 -2.92
CA GLY A 81 -14.89 -8.28 -4.08
C GLY A 81 -15.03 -6.76 -4.02
N LEU A 82 -14.10 -6.07 -3.34
CA LEU A 82 -14.11 -4.62 -3.19
C LEU A 82 -13.31 -3.98 -4.32
N ASP A 83 -13.91 -2.99 -4.99
CA ASP A 83 -13.15 -2.08 -5.82
C ASP A 83 -12.40 -1.04 -4.97
N ALA A 84 -11.53 -0.24 -5.62
CA ALA A 84 -10.74 0.77 -4.93
C ALA A 84 -11.58 1.79 -4.15
N SER A 85 -12.73 2.20 -4.69
CA SER A 85 -13.60 3.19 -4.03
C SER A 85 -14.30 2.60 -2.81
N ALA A 86 -14.77 1.36 -2.92
CA ALA A 86 -15.37 0.61 -1.83
C ALA A 86 -14.34 0.30 -0.74
N TYR A 87 -13.12 -0.10 -1.12
CA TYR A 87 -12.04 -0.37 -0.17
C TYR A 87 -11.67 0.90 0.61
N ASP A 88 -11.43 2.01 -0.10
CA ASP A 88 -11.12 3.30 0.51
C ASP A 88 -12.24 3.74 1.48
N LYS A 89 -13.49 3.80 1.01
CA LYS A 89 -14.63 4.24 1.81
C LYS A 89 -14.89 3.37 3.03
N THR A 90 -14.70 2.05 2.90
CA THR A 90 -15.08 1.09 3.94
C THR A 90 -14.00 0.94 5.02
N TYR A 91 -12.71 1.04 4.63
CA TYR A 91 -11.60 0.74 5.55
C TYR A 91 -10.65 1.91 5.77
N TYR A 92 -10.18 2.58 4.71
CA TYR A 92 -9.26 3.71 4.89
C TYR A 92 -9.95 4.97 5.41
N GLY A 93 -11.15 5.28 4.95
CA GLY A 93 -11.94 6.42 5.45
C GLY A 93 -12.11 6.40 6.97
N PRO A 94 -12.60 5.30 7.57
CA PRO A 94 -12.62 5.13 9.03
C PRO A 94 -11.23 5.11 9.67
N ALA A 95 -10.23 4.48 9.05
CA ALA A 95 -8.87 4.44 9.59
C ALA A 95 -8.25 5.86 9.69
N PHE A 96 -8.44 6.72 8.70
CA PHE A 96 -7.98 8.12 8.74
C PHE A 96 -8.63 8.93 9.86
N LYS A 97 -9.89 8.64 10.23
CA LYS A 97 -10.55 9.29 11.37
C LYS A 97 -9.89 8.96 12.72
N LEU A 98 -9.08 7.90 12.80
CA LEU A 98 -8.32 7.61 14.02
C LEU A 98 -7.34 8.74 14.35
N LEU A 99 -6.88 9.49 13.35
CA LEU A 99 -5.96 10.62 13.56
C LEU A 99 -6.62 11.81 14.29
N ASP A 100 -7.96 11.84 14.37
CA ASP A 100 -8.69 12.82 15.17
C ASP A 100 -8.60 12.52 16.69
N ASP A 101 -8.25 11.29 17.07
CA ASP A 101 -8.04 10.87 18.46
C ASP A 101 -6.55 10.98 18.83
N PRO A 102 -6.15 11.90 19.72
CA PRO A 102 -4.75 12.08 20.09
C PRO A 102 -4.13 10.84 20.78
N ALA A 103 -4.94 9.92 21.30
CA ALA A 103 -4.46 8.67 21.90
C ALA A 103 -4.33 7.52 20.89
N ALA A 104 -4.69 7.72 19.61
CA ALA A 104 -4.70 6.65 18.62
C ALA A 104 -3.30 6.13 18.29
N CYS A 105 -2.30 7.01 18.19
CA CYS A 105 -0.91 6.61 17.94
C CYS A 105 -0.43 5.61 19.01
N ASP A 106 -0.58 5.93 20.29
CA ASP A 106 -0.11 5.06 21.39
C ASP A 106 -0.94 3.80 21.58
N ARG A 107 -2.22 3.84 21.18
CA ARG A 107 -3.10 2.67 21.27
C ARG A 107 -2.85 1.66 20.16
N ILE A 108 -2.58 2.13 18.95
CA ILE A 108 -2.53 1.29 17.73
C ILE A 108 -1.09 1.07 17.26
N GLY A 109 -0.22 2.06 17.37
CA GLY A 109 1.18 1.96 16.95
C GLY A 109 1.91 0.72 17.47
N PRO A 110 1.79 0.36 18.76
CA PRO A 110 2.39 -0.86 19.31
C PRO A 110 1.88 -2.17 18.68
N THR A 111 0.72 -2.18 18.01
CA THR A 111 0.16 -3.39 17.40
C THR A 111 0.76 -3.71 16.02
N ALA A 112 1.50 -2.78 15.42
CA ALA A 112 2.11 -2.97 14.10
C ALA A 112 3.06 -4.18 14.05
N LYS A 113 3.98 -4.28 15.02
CA LYS A 113 4.97 -5.36 15.05
C LYS A 113 4.33 -6.76 15.22
N PRO A 114 3.40 -6.98 16.18
CA PRO A 114 2.64 -8.23 16.24
C PRO A 114 1.89 -8.57 14.95
N LEU A 115 1.26 -7.58 14.31
CA LEU A 115 0.56 -7.78 13.04
C LEU A 115 1.53 -8.22 11.93
N ILE A 116 2.65 -7.54 11.77
CA ILE A 116 3.69 -7.90 10.79
C ILE A 116 4.19 -9.34 11.03
N GLN A 117 4.45 -9.72 12.28
CA GLN A 117 4.87 -11.10 12.60
C GLN A 117 3.79 -12.13 12.27
N ARG A 118 2.51 -11.80 12.47
CA ARG A 118 1.39 -12.64 12.03
C ARG A 118 1.38 -12.81 10.51
N LEU A 119 1.56 -11.74 9.74
CA LEU A 119 1.61 -11.80 8.28
C LEU A 119 2.80 -12.64 7.77
N ILE A 120 3.96 -12.52 8.42
CA ILE A 120 5.12 -13.39 8.14
C ILE A 120 4.78 -14.86 8.44
N GLY A 121 4.12 -15.12 9.57
CA GLY A 121 3.65 -16.46 9.94
C GLY A 121 2.64 -17.05 8.95
N MET A 122 1.89 -16.20 8.24
CA MET A 122 0.99 -16.58 7.13
C MET A 122 1.72 -16.76 5.78
N GLY A 123 3.06 -16.74 5.78
CA GLY A 123 3.90 -16.99 4.62
C GLY A 123 4.40 -15.75 3.90
N GLY A 124 4.09 -14.54 4.40
CA GLY A 124 4.62 -13.28 3.90
C GLY A 124 6.09 -13.04 4.28
N GLY A 125 6.67 -11.98 3.75
CA GLY A 125 8.03 -11.53 4.06
C GLY A 125 8.17 -10.03 3.95
N THR A 126 9.21 -9.48 4.57
CA THR A 126 9.48 -8.02 4.58
C THR A 126 10.74 -7.66 3.79
N THR A 127 11.51 -8.65 3.34
CA THR A 127 12.68 -8.42 2.49
C THR A 127 12.23 -8.14 1.06
N PRO A 128 12.69 -7.03 0.45
CA PRO A 128 12.46 -6.76 -0.96
C PRO A 128 12.90 -7.94 -1.83
N LEU A 129 12.02 -8.37 -2.72
CA LEU A 129 12.38 -9.31 -3.78
C LEU A 129 13.23 -8.54 -4.78
N THR A 130 14.45 -9.01 -5.04
CA THR A 130 15.21 -8.50 -6.19
C THR A 130 14.43 -8.85 -7.44
N GLN A 131 13.98 -7.85 -8.21
CA GLN A 131 13.50 -8.10 -9.57
C GLN A 131 14.63 -8.82 -10.30
N SER A 132 14.38 -10.05 -10.75
CA SER A 132 15.24 -10.67 -11.76
C SER A 132 15.20 -9.74 -12.97
N GLN A 133 16.33 -9.07 -13.23
CA GLN A 133 16.56 -8.30 -14.45
C GLN A 133 16.38 -9.20 -15.69
#